data_AF-A0A8H5SQ27-F1
#
_entry.id   AF-A0A8H5SQ27-F1
#
_cell.length_a   1.000
_cell.length_b   1.000
_cell.length_c   1.000
_cell.angle_alpha   90.00
_cell.angle_beta   90.00
_cell.angle_gamma   90.00
#
_symmetry.space_group_name_H-M   'P 1'
#
loop_
_entity.id
_entity.type
_entity.pdbx_description
1 polymer ?
#
loop_
_entity_poly.entity_id
_entity_poly.type
_entity_poly.pdbx_seq_one_letter_code
_entity_poly.pdbx_strand_id
1 'polypeptide(L)'
;IVQNEFYGYPQEWFPSVSATIGDRYPERSFFMIFIAITSGPRFALVGLWYLLTRKPGQKLPAFVAAMGIVRTLTCGGWTYITSTDDHDWHDILMISYIVATLPWTTGCIALSPANPQAIKYRKYLASAFFGTLVPLIYFFIQHKVHRVAGAYTTYAFFEWSLIIFDVAFDAVTALDFSTFDIEVRDTNGASKGKEKATGGVFSVGFSWPEVLDVAAEVYHG
;
A
#
# COMPACT_ATOMS: atom_id res chain seq x y z
N ILE A 1 -19.60 20.32 -2.23
CA ILE A 1 -19.85 20.28 -0.75
C ILE A 1 -20.07 18.82 -0.40
N VAL A 2 -19.43 18.31 0.66
CA VAL A 2 -19.61 16.91 1.09
C VAL A 2 -21.06 16.71 1.51
N GLN A 3 -21.71 15.69 0.96
CA GLN A 3 -23.06 15.28 1.33
C GLN A 3 -23.04 13.75 1.42
N ASN A 4 -23.64 13.20 2.46
CA ASN A 4 -23.99 11.78 2.48
C ASN A 4 -25.42 11.63 1.94
N GLU A 5 -25.97 10.41 1.95
CA GLU A 5 -27.33 10.13 1.44
C GLU A 5 -28.46 10.91 2.16
N PHE A 6 -28.21 11.45 3.36
CA PHE A 6 -29.24 12.01 4.25
C PHE A 6 -28.97 13.47 4.70
N TYR A 7 -27.71 13.89 4.77
CA TYR A 7 -27.24 15.13 5.38
C TYR A 7 -26.10 15.74 4.58
N GLY A 8 -26.04 17.07 4.57
CA GLY A 8 -24.94 17.85 3.99
C GLY A 8 -24.26 18.76 5.00
N TYR A 9 -23.48 19.71 4.51
CA TYR A 9 -22.90 20.76 5.35
C TYR A 9 -23.99 21.56 6.09
N PRO A 10 -23.83 21.90 7.38
CA PRO A 10 -22.61 21.78 8.20
C PRO A 10 -22.44 20.45 8.95
N GLN A 11 -23.42 19.55 8.92
CA GLN A 11 -23.39 18.31 9.70
C GLN A 11 -22.37 17.31 9.14
N GLU A 12 -22.25 17.27 7.81
CA GLU A 12 -21.31 16.40 7.11
C GLU A 12 -20.39 17.23 6.22
N TRP A 13 -19.08 17.06 6.40
CA TRP A 13 -18.11 17.94 5.75
C TRP A 13 -16.78 17.26 5.41
N PHE A 14 -16.47 16.09 5.99
CA PHE A 14 -15.27 15.33 5.66
C PHE A 14 -15.63 14.07 4.84
N PRO A 15 -15.01 13.84 3.67
CA PRO A 15 -15.35 12.69 2.84
C PRO A 15 -14.75 11.38 3.35
N SER A 16 -15.56 10.32 3.31
CA SER A 16 -15.10 8.92 3.36
C SER A 16 -14.07 8.63 2.27
N VAL A 17 -13.28 7.57 2.46
CA VAL A 17 -12.29 7.14 1.46
C VAL A 17 -12.98 6.78 0.15
N SER A 18 -14.05 5.98 0.19
CA SER A 18 -14.84 5.57 -0.97
C SER A 18 -15.40 6.77 -1.75
N ALA A 19 -16.00 7.76 -1.06
CA ALA A 19 -16.47 8.99 -1.71
C ALA A 19 -15.35 9.85 -2.31
N THR A 20 -14.14 9.80 -1.73
CA THR A 20 -12.98 10.54 -2.25
C THR A 20 -12.47 9.94 -3.55
N ILE A 21 -12.43 8.61 -3.64
CA ILE A 21 -11.99 7.90 -4.84
C ILE A 21 -13.09 7.71 -5.89
N GLY A 22 -14.37 7.77 -5.50
CA GLY A 22 -15.51 7.55 -6.40
C GLY A 22 -16.10 8.82 -6.99
N ASP A 23 -16.46 9.77 -6.14
CA ASP A 23 -17.43 10.82 -6.50
C ASP A 23 -16.78 12.15 -6.94
N ARG A 24 -15.47 12.32 -6.72
CA ARG A 24 -14.83 13.63 -6.86
C ARG A 24 -13.72 13.64 -7.88
N TYR A 25 -13.95 14.42 -8.94
CA TYR A 25 -12.91 14.81 -9.87
C TYR A 25 -12.38 16.21 -9.49
N PRO A 26 -11.04 16.43 -9.44
CA PRO A 26 -9.97 15.54 -9.91
C PRO A 26 -9.37 14.60 -8.85
N GLU A 27 -9.85 14.61 -7.61
CA GLU A 27 -9.28 13.86 -6.47
C GLU A 27 -9.15 12.36 -6.77
N ARG A 28 -10.20 11.76 -7.35
CA ARG A 28 -10.21 10.37 -7.85
C ARG A 28 -8.98 10.05 -8.69
N SER A 29 -8.67 10.89 -9.68
CA SER A 29 -7.54 10.67 -10.59
C SER A 29 -6.19 10.73 -9.88
N PHE A 30 -6.03 11.66 -8.92
CA PHE A 30 -4.81 11.73 -8.12
C PHE A 30 -4.61 10.47 -7.27
N PHE A 31 -5.67 9.98 -6.62
CA PHE A 31 -5.61 8.74 -5.83
C PHE A 31 -5.26 7.52 -6.68
N MET A 32 -5.88 7.40 -7.85
CA MET A 32 -5.57 6.32 -8.79
C MET A 32 -4.10 6.34 -9.22
N ILE A 33 -3.56 7.52 -9.55
CA ILE A 33 -2.13 7.67 -9.89
C ILE A 33 -1.23 7.26 -8.72
N PHE A 34 -1.53 7.69 -7.49
CA PHE A 34 -0.74 7.28 -6.33
C PHE A 34 -0.77 5.77 -6.11
N ILE A 35 -1.92 5.11 -6.26
CA ILE A 35 -2.04 3.65 -6.18
C ILE A 35 -1.29 2.97 -7.34
N ALA A 36 -1.31 3.53 -8.56
CA ALA A 36 -0.52 3.02 -9.67
C ALA A 36 0.99 3.04 -9.37
N ILE A 37 1.51 4.19 -8.93
CA ILE A 37 2.93 4.38 -8.66
C ILE A 37 3.39 3.51 -7.48
N THR A 38 2.55 3.35 -6.46
CA THR A 38 2.88 2.54 -5.28
C THR A 38 2.69 1.03 -5.50
N SER A 39 2.05 0.60 -6.58
CA SER A 39 1.84 -0.82 -6.90
C SER A 39 3.16 -1.60 -7.02
N GLY A 40 4.13 -1.07 -7.78
CA GLY A 40 5.45 -1.68 -7.95
C GLY A 40 6.20 -1.89 -6.63
N PRO A 41 6.42 -0.84 -5.83
CA PRO A 41 6.98 -0.95 -4.48
C PRO A 41 6.24 -1.96 -3.59
N ARG A 42 4.91 -2.06 -3.69
CA ARG A 42 4.12 -2.99 -2.87
C ARG A 42 4.35 -4.45 -3.28
N PHE A 43 4.37 -4.75 -4.58
CA PHE A 43 4.73 -6.09 -5.07
C PHE A 43 6.19 -6.44 -4.74
N ALA A 44 7.11 -5.48 -4.86
CA ALA A 44 8.50 -5.65 -4.46
C ALA A 44 8.59 -5.97 -2.96
N LEU A 45 7.87 -5.26 -2.11
CA LEU A 45 7.82 -5.52 -0.66
C LEU A 45 7.35 -6.95 -0.37
N VAL A 46 6.29 -7.43 -1.02
CA VAL A 46 5.81 -8.82 -0.86
C VAL A 46 6.87 -9.83 -1.30
N GLY A 47 7.52 -9.60 -2.45
CA GLY A 47 8.58 -10.47 -2.97
C GLY A 47 9.81 -10.51 -2.08
N LEU A 48 10.30 -9.34 -1.64
CA LEU A 48 11.44 -9.21 -0.74
C LEU A 48 11.13 -9.84 0.63
N TRP A 49 9.93 -9.64 1.16
CA TRP A 49 9.49 -10.28 2.40
C TRP A 49 9.47 -11.80 2.27
N TYR A 50 8.99 -12.34 1.16
CA TYR A 50 9.03 -13.77 0.88
C TYR A 50 10.47 -14.30 0.85
N LEU A 51 11.38 -13.63 0.14
CA LEU A 51 12.79 -14.02 0.06
C LEU A 51 13.48 -13.99 1.43
N LEU A 52 13.22 -12.94 2.22
CA LEU A 52 13.78 -12.78 3.57
C LEU A 52 13.31 -13.88 4.53
N THR A 53 12.06 -14.33 4.41
CA THR A 53 11.43 -15.25 5.37
C THR A 53 11.42 -16.71 4.93
N ARG A 54 11.73 -16.99 3.65
CA ARG A 54 11.77 -18.35 3.09
C ARG A 54 12.80 -19.22 3.81
N LYS A 55 12.34 -20.34 4.34
CA LYS A 55 13.18 -21.39 4.94
C LYS A 55 12.83 -22.77 4.35
N PRO A 56 13.81 -23.68 4.16
CA PRO A 56 13.52 -25.04 3.71
C PRO A 56 12.47 -25.72 4.61
N GLY A 57 11.46 -26.35 4.00
CA GLY A 57 10.41 -27.08 4.71
C GLY A 57 9.27 -26.21 5.29
N GLN A 58 9.34 -24.88 5.23
CA GLN A 58 8.28 -24.01 5.74
C GLN A 58 7.34 -23.52 4.63
N LYS A 59 6.03 -23.70 4.82
CA LYS A 59 4.98 -23.23 3.90
C LYS A 59 4.43 -21.85 4.26
N LEU A 60 4.63 -21.39 5.49
CA LEU A 60 4.09 -20.13 6.00
C LEU A 60 4.57 -18.91 5.17
N PRO A 61 5.86 -18.76 4.81
CA PRO A 61 6.32 -17.64 3.96
C PRO A 61 5.59 -17.58 2.62
N ALA A 62 5.37 -18.72 1.96
CA ALA A 62 4.68 -18.79 0.68
C ALA A 62 3.20 -18.41 0.81
N PHE A 63 2.54 -18.87 1.88
CA PHE A 63 1.16 -18.48 2.18
C PHE A 63 1.03 -16.97 2.44
N VAL A 64 1.92 -16.41 3.27
CA VAL A 64 1.94 -14.96 3.56
C VAL A 64 2.18 -14.15 2.29
N ALA A 65 3.11 -14.59 1.43
CA ALA A 65 3.36 -13.95 0.14
C ALA A 65 2.11 -13.97 -0.77
N ALA A 66 1.43 -15.12 -0.86
CA ALA A 66 0.19 -15.24 -1.61
C ALA A 66 -0.89 -14.27 -1.08
N MET A 67 -1.06 -14.20 0.24
CA MET A 67 -1.99 -13.24 0.86
C MET A 67 -1.58 -11.78 0.60
N GLY A 68 -0.27 -11.47 0.59
CA GLY A 68 0.25 -10.15 0.21
C GLY A 68 -0.05 -9.77 -1.24
N ILE A 69 0.02 -10.73 -2.17
CA ILE A 69 -0.38 -10.53 -3.57
C ILE A 69 -1.88 -10.26 -3.67
N VAL A 70 -2.70 -11.10 -3.03
CA VAL A 70 -4.17 -10.92 -3.00
C VAL A 70 -4.54 -9.56 -2.42
N ARG A 71 -3.92 -9.17 -1.29
CA ARG A 71 -4.07 -7.84 -0.68
C ARG A 71 -3.69 -6.72 -1.65
N THR A 72 -2.58 -6.85 -2.37
CA THR A 72 -2.14 -5.82 -3.32
C THR A 72 -3.11 -5.67 -4.48
N LEU A 73 -3.56 -6.80 -5.05
CA LEU A 73 -4.52 -6.81 -6.17
C LEU A 73 -5.89 -6.27 -5.76
N THR A 74 -6.42 -6.72 -4.63
CA THR A 74 -7.70 -6.24 -4.09
C THR A 74 -7.64 -4.75 -3.74
N CYS A 75 -6.51 -4.24 -3.25
CA CYS A 75 -6.33 -2.80 -3.04
C CYS A 75 -6.47 -1.98 -4.32
N GLY A 76 -5.81 -2.41 -5.40
CA GLY A 76 -6.02 -1.81 -6.72
C GLY A 76 -7.47 -1.97 -7.15
N GLY A 77 -8.03 -3.16 -6.98
CA GLY A 77 -9.41 -3.51 -7.32
C GLY A 77 -10.43 -2.50 -6.81
N TRP A 78 -10.56 -2.33 -5.48
CA TRP A 78 -11.55 -1.40 -4.91
C TRP A 78 -11.20 0.09 -5.14
N THR A 79 -9.95 0.40 -5.48
CA THR A 79 -9.57 1.77 -5.87
C THR A 79 -10.02 2.11 -7.29
N TYR A 80 -9.84 1.17 -8.23
CA TYR A 80 -10.13 1.38 -9.65
C TYR A 80 -11.58 1.08 -10.02
N ILE A 81 -12.20 0.09 -9.37
CA ILE A 81 -13.64 -0.18 -9.43
C ILE A 81 -14.24 0.59 -8.26
N THR A 82 -14.63 1.84 -8.53
CA THR A 82 -15.08 2.76 -7.49
C THR A 82 -16.51 2.44 -7.05
N SER A 83 -16.87 2.88 -5.84
CA SER A 83 -18.24 2.72 -5.31
C SER A 83 -19.31 3.38 -6.18
N THR A 84 -18.93 4.39 -6.97
CA THR A 84 -19.81 5.11 -7.90
C THR A 84 -20.02 4.33 -9.20
N ASP A 85 -19.00 3.59 -9.66
CA ASP A 85 -19.05 2.84 -10.91
C ASP A 85 -19.75 1.48 -10.72
N ASP A 86 -19.36 0.73 -9.66
CA ASP A 86 -19.99 -0.54 -9.27
C ASP A 86 -19.81 -0.77 -7.77
N HIS A 87 -20.87 -0.48 -7.00
CA HIS A 87 -20.86 -0.53 -5.54
C HIS A 87 -20.65 -1.96 -5.01
N ASP A 88 -21.21 -2.97 -5.67
CA ASP A 88 -21.16 -4.37 -5.21
C ASP A 88 -19.74 -4.93 -5.35
N TRP A 89 -19.13 -4.74 -6.52
CA TRP A 89 -17.74 -5.16 -6.74
C TRP A 89 -16.75 -4.38 -5.89
N HIS A 90 -16.96 -3.07 -5.73
CA HIS A 90 -16.16 -2.23 -4.84
C HIS A 90 -16.11 -2.81 -3.42
N ASP A 91 -17.27 -3.12 -2.84
CA ASP A 91 -17.36 -3.62 -1.47
C ASP A 91 -16.78 -5.02 -1.32
N ILE A 92 -17.00 -5.91 -2.29
CA ILE A 92 -16.38 -7.24 -2.30
C ILE A 92 -14.86 -7.12 -2.28
N LEU A 93 -14.28 -6.23 -3.09
CA LEU A 93 -12.85 -6.03 -3.18
C LEU A 93 -12.27 -5.35 -1.92
N MET A 94 -12.99 -4.40 -1.32
CA MET A 94 -12.62 -3.76 -0.06
C MET A 94 -12.65 -4.76 1.11
N ILE A 95 -13.68 -5.59 1.23
CA ILE A 95 -13.76 -6.64 2.27
C ILE A 95 -12.66 -7.68 2.04
N SER A 96 -12.46 -8.12 0.79
CA SER A 96 -11.40 -9.07 0.43
C SER A 96 -10.02 -8.52 0.81
N TYR A 97 -9.80 -7.22 0.63
CA TYR A 97 -8.59 -6.52 1.04
C TYR A 97 -8.39 -6.58 2.56
N ILE A 98 -9.41 -6.26 3.36
CA ILE A 98 -9.33 -6.31 4.83
C ILE A 98 -9.08 -7.76 5.31
N VAL A 99 -9.81 -8.72 4.75
CA VAL A 99 -9.65 -10.15 5.08
C VAL A 99 -8.26 -10.65 4.71
N ALA A 100 -7.72 -10.26 3.55
CA ALA A 100 -6.36 -10.61 3.15
C ALA A 100 -5.27 -9.91 3.96
N THR A 101 -5.58 -8.74 4.52
CA THR A 101 -4.68 -7.98 5.39
C THR A 101 -4.41 -8.70 6.70
N LEU A 102 -5.40 -9.39 7.28
CA LEU A 102 -5.21 -10.16 8.51
C LEU A 102 -4.08 -11.21 8.44
N PRO A 103 -4.10 -12.20 7.54
CA PRO A 103 -3.03 -13.19 7.44
C PRO A 103 -1.70 -12.59 6.96
N TRP A 104 -1.73 -11.53 6.15
CA TRP A 104 -0.52 -10.76 5.82
C TRP A 104 0.13 -10.19 7.08
N THR A 105 -0.62 -9.40 7.85
CA THR A 105 -0.14 -8.73 9.06
C THR A 105 0.32 -9.71 10.13
N THR A 106 -0.49 -10.73 10.46
CA THR A 106 -0.11 -11.74 11.46
C THR A 106 1.07 -12.58 10.99
N GLY A 107 1.13 -12.89 9.69
CA GLY A 107 2.23 -13.60 9.06
C GLY A 107 3.54 -12.82 9.12
N CYS A 108 3.50 -11.53 8.80
CA CYS A 108 4.65 -10.63 8.93
C CYS A 108 5.14 -10.53 10.38
N ILE A 109 4.25 -10.47 11.37
CA ILE A 109 4.64 -10.48 12.79
C ILE A 109 5.28 -11.82 13.17
N ALA A 110 4.70 -12.94 12.75
CA ALA A 110 5.19 -14.28 13.09
C ALA A 110 6.53 -14.62 12.43
N LEU A 111 6.75 -14.15 11.20
CA LEU A 111 7.97 -14.38 10.43
C LEU A 111 9.04 -13.29 10.63
N SER A 112 8.74 -12.24 11.40
CA SER A 112 9.66 -11.13 11.62
C SER A 112 11.01 -11.64 12.15
N PRO A 113 12.14 -11.13 11.60
CA PRO A 113 13.46 -11.33 12.19
C PRO A 113 13.50 -10.86 13.65
N ALA A 114 14.55 -11.23 14.39
CA ALA A 114 14.75 -10.83 15.79
C ALA A 114 15.12 -9.33 15.92
N ASN A 115 14.25 -8.45 15.43
CA ASN A 115 14.31 -7.00 15.55
C ASN A 115 13.21 -6.53 16.51
N PRO A 116 13.55 -6.27 17.79
CA PRO A 116 12.56 -5.90 18.81
C PRO A 116 11.78 -4.63 18.46
N GLN A 117 12.43 -3.68 17.78
CA GLN A 117 11.82 -2.40 17.41
C GLN A 117 10.77 -2.59 16.30
N ALA A 118 11.12 -3.32 15.24
CA ALA A 118 10.18 -3.62 14.15
C ALA A 118 8.98 -4.42 14.66
N ILE A 119 9.20 -5.45 15.48
CA ILE A 119 8.12 -6.26 16.07
C ILE A 119 7.21 -5.38 16.95
N LYS A 120 7.77 -4.48 17.75
CA LYS A 120 6.98 -3.57 18.60
C LYS A 120 6.07 -2.67 17.76
N TYR A 121 6.60 -2.02 16.73
CA TYR A 121 5.80 -1.16 15.86
C TYR A 121 4.74 -1.94 15.08
N ARG A 122 5.08 -3.11 14.53
CA ARG A 122 4.11 -3.98 13.86
C ARG A 122 2.96 -4.37 14.78
N LYS A 123 3.24 -4.78 16.01
CA LYS A 123 2.19 -5.13 16.98
C LYS A 123 1.30 -3.93 17.31
N TYR A 124 1.88 -2.76 17.53
CA TYR A 124 1.12 -1.55 17.80
C TYR A 124 0.23 -1.15 16.61
N LEU A 125 0.78 -1.10 15.41
CA LEU A 125 0.06 -0.73 14.19
C LEU A 125 -1.00 -1.77 13.81
N ALA A 126 -0.71 -3.06 13.95
CA ALA A 126 -1.71 -4.11 13.76
C ALA A 126 -2.85 -3.98 14.78
N SER A 127 -2.53 -3.75 16.05
CA SER A 127 -3.55 -3.57 17.09
C SER A 127 -4.38 -2.32 16.85
N ALA A 128 -3.77 -1.23 16.38
CA ALA A 128 -4.47 -0.01 16.00
C ALA A 128 -5.39 -0.25 14.79
N PHE A 129 -4.89 -0.89 13.72
CA PHE A 129 -5.68 -1.21 12.53
C PHE A 129 -6.92 -2.05 12.87
N PHE A 130 -6.74 -3.21 13.52
CA PHE A 130 -7.87 -4.08 13.85
C PHE A 130 -8.74 -3.51 14.98
N GLY A 131 -8.15 -2.76 15.91
CA GLY A 131 -8.88 -2.06 16.97
C GLY A 131 -9.80 -0.97 16.40
N THR A 132 -9.34 -0.22 15.39
CA THR A 132 -10.12 0.82 14.71
C THR A 132 -11.29 0.27 13.89
N LEU A 133 -11.28 -1.01 13.51
CA LEU A 133 -12.44 -1.64 12.86
C LEU A 133 -13.70 -1.60 13.75
N VAL A 134 -13.55 -1.70 15.07
CA VAL A 134 -14.69 -1.69 16.00
C VAL A 134 -15.47 -0.37 15.98
N PRO A 135 -14.85 0.80 16.25
CA PRO A 135 -15.55 2.08 16.14
C PRO A 135 -15.96 2.39 14.70
N LEU A 136 -15.20 1.95 13.70
CA LEU A 136 -15.59 2.10 12.29
C LEU A 136 -16.93 1.44 11.98
N ILE A 137 -17.10 0.17 12.37
CA ILE A 137 -18.37 -0.56 12.16
C ILE A 137 -19.50 0.09 12.95
N TYR A 138 -19.24 0.52 14.20
CA TYR A 138 -20.23 1.22 15.00
C TYR A 138 -20.73 2.50 14.29
N PHE A 139 -19.82 3.38 13.85
CA PHE A 139 -20.21 4.62 13.18
C PHE A 139 -20.78 4.39 11.78
N PHE A 140 -20.38 3.32 11.09
CA PHE A 140 -21.03 2.89 9.84
C PHE A 140 -22.52 2.59 10.06
N ILE A 141 -22.86 1.83 11.11
CA ILE A 141 -24.26 1.53 11.46
C ILE A 141 -25.00 2.80 11.88
N GLN A 142 -24.37 3.67 12.67
CA GLN A 142 -24.98 4.95 13.07
C GLN A 142 -25.30 5.84 11.86
N HIS A 143 -24.42 5.88 10.87
CA HIS A 143 -24.60 6.63 9.64
C HIS A 143 -25.68 6.01 8.73
N LYS A 144 -25.58 4.71 8.42
CA LYS A 144 -26.43 4.04 7.41
C LYS A 144 -27.81 3.63 7.95
N VAL A 145 -27.86 3.09 9.16
CA VAL A 145 -29.10 2.53 9.74
C VAL A 145 -29.80 3.57 10.61
N HIS A 146 -29.09 4.14 11.58
CA HIS A 146 -29.69 5.08 12.54
C HIS A 146 -29.75 6.52 12.03
N ARG A 147 -29.06 6.83 10.93
CA ARG A 147 -29.05 8.16 10.27
C ARG A 147 -28.73 9.29 11.25
N VAL A 148 -27.73 9.09 12.09
CA VAL A 148 -27.27 10.11 13.03
C VAL A 148 -26.43 11.16 12.30
N ALA A 149 -26.77 12.43 12.45
CA ALA A 149 -26.02 13.54 11.86
C ALA A 149 -24.58 13.61 12.41
N GLY A 150 -23.58 13.75 11.53
CA GLY A 150 -22.15 13.79 11.88
C GLY A 150 -21.50 12.41 12.05
N ALA A 151 -22.28 11.33 12.03
CA ALA A 151 -21.75 9.97 12.12
C ALA A 151 -20.92 9.61 10.88
N TYR A 152 -21.26 10.13 9.69
CA TYR A 152 -20.51 9.86 8.47
C TYR A 152 -19.13 10.50 8.49
N THR A 153 -19.01 11.76 8.91
CA THR A 153 -17.73 12.44 9.09
C THR A 153 -16.83 11.70 10.09
N THR A 154 -17.40 11.22 11.19
CA THR A 154 -16.65 10.42 12.18
C THR A 154 -16.21 9.07 11.61
N TYR A 155 -17.10 8.38 10.89
CA TYR A 155 -16.80 7.15 10.15
C TYR A 155 -15.64 7.36 9.16
N ALA A 156 -15.67 8.45 8.39
CA ALA A 156 -14.65 8.79 7.41
C ALA A 156 -13.26 8.91 8.05
N PHE A 157 -13.13 9.54 9.23
CA PHE A 157 -11.85 9.61 9.93
C PHE A 157 -11.28 8.23 10.28
N PHE A 158 -12.13 7.28 10.65
CA PHE A 158 -11.68 5.92 10.92
C PHE A 158 -11.26 5.18 9.65
N GLU A 159 -11.94 5.37 8.52
CA GLU A 159 -11.49 4.80 7.23
C GLU A 159 -10.10 5.33 6.84
N TRP A 160 -9.90 6.65 6.89
CA TRP A 160 -8.60 7.24 6.60
C TRP A 160 -7.51 6.76 7.57
N SER A 161 -7.85 6.57 8.85
CA SER A 161 -6.93 6.02 9.85
C SER A 161 -6.48 4.61 9.49
N LEU A 162 -7.39 3.75 9.00
CA LEU A 162 -7.01 2.40 8.53
C LEU A 162 -5.98 2.45 7.40
N ILE A 163 -6.14 3.36 6.43
CA ILE A 163 -5.17 3.53 5.33
C ILE A 163 -3.80 3.95 5.89
N ILE A 164 -3.76 4.89 6.82
CA ILE A 164 -2.52 5.35 7.45
C ILE A 164 -1.83 4.21 8.20
N PHE A 165 -2.57 3.45 9.01
CA PHE A 165 -2.01 2.33 9.78
C PHE A 165 -1.48 1.24 8.87
N ASP A 166 -2.16 0.97 7.76
CA ASP A 166 -1.75 -0.04 6.79
C ASP A 166 -0.45 0.35 6.07
N VAL A 167 -0.37 1.58 5.55
CA VAL A 167 0.86 2.11 4.92
C VAL A 167 2.00 2.17 5.93
N ALA A 168 1.73 2.61 7.15
CA ALA A 168 2.72 2.64 8.22
C ALA A 168 3.22 1.23 8.57
N PHE A 169 2.34 0.22 8.58
CA PHE A 169 2.71 -1.17 8.85
C PHE A 169 3.68 -1.69 7.78
N ASP A 170 3.37 -1.45 6.50
CA ASP A 170 4.26 -1.85 5.40
C ASP A 170 5.60 -1.10 5.49
N ALA A 171 5.61 0.19 5.86
CA ALA A 171 6.82 0.99 6.03
C ALA A 171 7.77 0.47 7.13
N VAL A 172 7.25 -0.19 8.17
CA VAL A 172 8.09 -0.84 9.22
C VAL A 172 9.03 -1.89 8.62
N THR A 173 8.68 -2.47 7.47
CA THR A 173 9.53 -3.44 6.76
C THR A 173 10.88 -2.87 6.34
N ALA A 174 10.97 -1.55 6.14
CA ALA A 174 12.25 -0.88 5.89
C ALA A 174 13.26 -1.08 7.04
N LEU A 175 12.80 -1.25 8.29
CA LEU A 175 13.67 -1.51 9.43
C LEU A 175 14.31 -2.91 9.38
N ASP A 176 13.65 -3.89 8.77
CA ASP A 176 14.19 -5.25 8.63
C ASP A 176 15.15 -5.37 7.45
N PHE A 177 14.96 -4.54 6.42
CA PHE A 177 15.87 -4.49 5.27
C PHE A 177 17.24 -3.85 5.58
N SER A 178 17.44 -3.31 6.78
CA SER A 178 18.78 -2.88 7.23
C SER A 178 19.83 -3.99 7.20
N THR A 179 19.40 -5.25 7.19
CA THR A 179 20.28 -6.44 7.13
C THR A 179 20.26 -7.15 5.78
N PHE A 180 19.50 -6.64 4.81
CA PHE A 180 19.26 -7.29 3.52
C PHE A 180 20.08 -6.63 2.42
N ASP A 181 20.90 -7.41 1.71
CA ASP A 181 21.70 -6.95 0.58
C ASP A 181 21.22 -7.60 -0.73
N ILE A 182 21.17 -6.83 -1.81
CA ILE A 182 20.73 -7.27 -3.14
C ILE A 182 21.88 -7.02 -4.12
N GLU A 183 22.58 -8.09 -4.49
CA GLU A 183 23.60 -8.04 -5.55
C GLU A 183 22.96 -8.37 -6.91
N VAL A 184 22.90 -7.39 -7.81
CA VAL A 184 22.48 -7.59 -9.20
C VAL A 184 23.73 -7.77 -10.06
N ARG A 185 23.99 -9.00 -10.51
CA ARG A 185 25.17 -9.33 -11.31
C ARG A 185 24.80 -9.63 -12.77
N ASP A 186 25.35 -8.84 -13.69
CA ASP A 186 25.35 -9.18 -15.12
C ASP A 186 26.40 -10.26 -15.38
N THR A 187 25.92 -11.49 -15.60
CA THR A 187 26.77 -12.66 -15.81
C THR A 187 27.25 -12.80 -17.25
N ASN A 188 26.57 -12.17 -18.21
CA ASN A 188 26.86 -12.29 -19.65
C ASN A 188 27.49 -11.02 -20.24
N GLY A 189 27.64 -9.96 -19.46
CA GLY A 189 28.49 -8.81 -19.79
C GLY A 189 27.93 -7.88 -20.86
N ALA A 190 26.60 -7.79 -20.99
CA ALA A 190 25.97 -6.72 -21.76
C ALA A 190 26.38 -5.32 -21.24
N SER A 191 26.70 -5.22 -19.95
CA SER A 191 27.16 -4.01 -19.27
C SER A 191 28.66 -3.70 -19.45
N LYS A 192 29.42 -4.48 -20.24
CA LYS A 192 30.84 -4.19 -20.51
C LYS A 192 31.02 -3.05 -21.52
N GLY A 193 30.56 -1.86 -21.16
CA GLY A 193 31.24 -0.63 -21.56
C GLY A 193 32.59 -0.57 -20.84
N LYS A 194 33.65 -0.20 -21.56
CA LYS A 194 35.07 -0.21 -21.13
C LYS A 194 35.32 0.10 -19.64
N GLU A 195 36.16 -0.74 -19.02
CA GLU A 195 36.75 -0.60 -17.69
C GLU A 195 37.14 0.84 -17.30
N LYS A 196 36.56 1.35 -16.20
CA LYS A 196 37.24 1.69 -14.93
C LYS A 196 36.30 2.51 -14.03
N ALA A 197 35.72 1.87 -13.02
CA ALA A 197 35.34 2.51 -11.76
C ALA A 197 35.10 1.44 -10.69
N THR A 198 36.17 1.08 -9.99
CA THR A 198 36.08 0.45 -8.67
C THR A 198 35.45 1.44 -7.69
N GLY A 199 34.31 1.06 -7.10
CA GLY A 199 33.81 1.64 -5.85
C GLY A 199 32.51 2.45 -5.98
N GLY A 200 31.44 1.93 -5.39
CA GLY A 200 30.27 2.70 -4.97
C GLY A 200 29.09 2.76 -5.95
N VAL A 201 28.24 1.73 -5.97
CA VAL A 201 27.00 1.68 -6.78
C VAL A 201 25.88 2.60 -6.22
N PHE A 202 26.17 3.49 -5.26
CA PHE A 202 25.17 4.44 -4.71
C PHE A 202 25.43 5.91 -5.03
N SER A 203 26.26 6.25 -6.01
CA SER A 203 26.39 7.63 -6.50
C SER A 203 26.23 7.73 -8.02
N VAL A 204 25.10 7.27 -8.56
CA VAL A 204 24.69 7.73 -9.89
C VAL A 204 23.79 8.94 -9.68
N GLY A 205 24.40 10.12 -9.67
CA GLY A 205 23.67 11.37 -9.74
C GLY A 205 22.94 11.42 -11.08
N PHE A 206 21.62 11.51 -11.06
CA PHE A 206 20.82 11.71 -12.26
C PHE A 206 21.15 13.09 -12.87
N SER A 207 21.78 13.08 -14.04
CA SER A 207 22.24 14.27 -14.77
C SER A 207 21.39 14.43 -16.04
N TRP A 208 20.54 15.46 -16.08
CA TRP A 208 19.74 15.82 -17.26
C TRP A 208 20.58 16.01 -18.54
N PRO A 209 21.80 16.57 -18.49
CA PRO A 209 22.68 16.63 -19.66
C PRO A 209 23.00 15.28 -20.29
N GLU A 210 23.28 14.24 -19.48
CA GLU A 210 23.63 12.91 -20.01
C GLU A 210 22.45 12.24 -20.71
N VAL A 211 21.23 12.45 -20.21
CA VAL A 211 20.01 11.96 -20.85
C VAL A 211 19.76 12.65 -22.19
N LEU A 212 20.05 13.95 -22.29
CA LEU A 212 19.90 14.71 -23.52
C LEU A 212 20.97 14.36 -24.55
N ASP A 213 22.22 14.14 -24.12
CA ASP A 213 23.29 13.69 -25.02
C ASP A 213 23.01 12.30 -25.57
N VAL A 214 22.55 11.35 -24.75
CA VAL A 214 22.16 10.01 -25.20
C VAL A 214 20.95 10.08 -26.15
N ALA A 215 19.97 10.95 -25.87
CA ALA A 215 18.84 11.14 -26.78
C ALA A 215 19.26 11.79 -28.11
N ALA A 216 20.20 12.73 -28.08
CA ALA A 216 20.74 13.37 -29.27
C ALA A 216 21.58 12.41 -30.12
N GLU A 217 22.39 11.55 -29.50
CA GLU A 217 23.23 10.55 -30.18
C GLU A 217 22.37 9.47 -30.88
N VAL A 218 21.23 9.09 -30.29
CA VAL A 218 20.26 8.18 -30.92
C VAL A 218 19.50 8.85 -32.08
N TYR A 219 19.30 10.17 -32.03
CA TYR A 219 18.56 10.91 -33.05
C TYR A 219 19.44 11.35 -34.24
N HIS A 220 20.75 11.46 -34.03
CA HIS A 220 21.71 11.97 -35.02
C HIS A 220 22.73 10.92 -35.51
N GLY A 221 22.41 9.63 -35.39
CA GLY A 221 23.26 8.52 -35.86
C GLY A 221 24.01 8.77 -37.16
#